data_AF-A0AAW4Y5I2-F1
#
_entry.id   AF-A0AAW4Y5I2-F1
#
_cell.length_a   1.000
_cell.length_b   1.000
_cell.length_c   1.000
_cell.angle_alpha   90.00
_cell.angle_beta   90.00
_cell.angle_gamma   90.00
#
_symmetry.space_group_name_H-M   'P 1'
#
loop_
_entity.id
_entity.type
_entity.pdbx_description
1 polymer ?
#
loop_
_entity_poly.entity_id
_entity_poly.type
_entity_poly.pdbx_seq_one_letter_code
_entity_poly.pdbx_strand_id
1 'polypeptide(L)'
;AIVEAEGRFDFIYIQAPYSETLTNLLQMISEPYNTYVDESFWSVEYEQDENVQKHVVQPLHYQNIEERNNKLEAVSFSGQYGDKVSPKLALVHPNFKGDVVYQGNSELTLSGEFGKEFKPIASWQNNLVYDKDKVIQIWPEFDIDGAVELQYTFRLIQTGADGALIEQIVLTDDMLDSPLEIPAKPFDAYISVTVKARGNGTVHLGPIHKRWSRLDMGQFLLGGSRFVDSQRQEFIYYFHPGDMKPPLNVYFSGYRTAEGFEGYYMMKRMNAPFLLIGDPRVEGGSFYIGSSEYEQGIINVI
;
A
#
# COMPACT_ATOMS: atom_id res chain seq x y z
N ALA A 1 27.98 12.81 -19.21
CA ALA A 1 27.91 14.19 -18.67
C ALA A 1 26.87 14.33 -17.56
N ILE A 2 25.56 14.39 -17.80
CA ILE A 2 24.55 14.52 -16.71
C ILE A 2 24.47 13.24 -15.86
N VAL A 3 24.39 12.05 -16.48
CA VAL A 3 24.33 10.75 -15.77
C VAL A 3 25.60 10.47 -14.94
N GLU A 4 26.75 10.97 -15.41
CA GLU A 4 28.03 10.82 -14.70
C GLU A 4 28.20 11.82 -13.55
N ALA A 5 27.44 12.93 -13.56
CA ALA A 5 27.51 13.98 -12.54
C ALA A 5 26.43 13.83 -11.45
N GLU A 6 25.21 13.41 -11.82
CA GLU A 6 24.02 13.42 -10.95
C GLU A 6 23.54 12.00 -10.56
N GLY A 7 24.10 10.93 -11.15
CA GLY A 7 23.71 9.55 -10.84
C GLY A 7 22.40 9.10 -11.50
N ARG A 8 21.74 8.08 -10.91
CA ARG A 8 20.44 7.55 -11.36
C ARG A 8 19.30 8.30 -10.67
N PHE A 9 18.22 8.57 -11.42
CA PHE A 9 17.04 9.25 -10.89
C PHE A 9 16.06 8.25 -10.27
N ASP A 10 15.53 8.57 -9.08
CA ASP A 10 14.48 7.78 -8.43
C ASP A 10 13.14 7.87 -9.18
N PHE A 11 12.90 8.99 -9.86
CA PHE A 11 11.68 9.25 -10.64
C PHE A 11 11.96 10.24 -11.78
N ILE A 12 11.32 10.03 -12.94
CA ILE A 12 11.46 10.88 -14.13
C ILE A 12 10.07 11.26 -14.62
N TYR A 13 9.81 12.56 -14.75
CA TYR A 13 8.59 13.10 -15.34
C TYR A 13 8.89 13.86 -16.63
N ILE A 14 8.20 13.51 -17.71
CA ILE A 14 8.45 14.03 -19.05
C ILE A 14 7.28 14.89 -19.51
N GLN A 15 7.57 16.12 -19.90
CA GLN A 15 6.60 17.06 -20.49
C GLN A 15 7.05 17.48 -21.89
N ALA A 16 7.25 16.50 -22.77
CA ALA A 16 7.76 16.71 -24.12
C ALA A 16 7.20 15.65 -25.08
N PRO A 17 6.95 16.01 -26.35
CA PRO A 17 6.54 15.05 -27.37
C PRO A 17 7.65 14.04 -27.65
N TYR A 18 7.26 12.90 -28.23
CA TYR A 18 8.20 11.87 -28.64
C TYR A 18 9.31 12.42 -29.55
N SER A 19 10.55 11.99 -29.30
CA SER A 19 11.67 12.18 -30.22
C SER A 19 12.73 11.11 -29.98
N GLU A 20 13.46 10.73 -31.04
CA GLU A 20 14.57 9.76 -30.93
C GLU A 20 15.65 10.22 -29.93
N THR A 21 15.94 11.52 -29.88
CA THR A 21 16.90 12.08 -28.92
C THR A 21 16.47 11.83 -27.48
N LEU A 22 15.18 12.01 -27.19
CA LEU A 22 14.63 11.78 -25.87
C LEU A 22 14.62 10.30 -25.51
N THR A 23 14.18 9.41 -26.40
CA THR A 23 14.16 7.97 -26.09
C THR A 23 15.56 7.37 -25.91
N ASN A 24 16.54 7.83 -26.69
CA ASN A 24 17.95 7.51 -26.46
C ASN A 24 18.46 7.98 -25.08
N LEU A 25 18.01 9.16 -24.62
CA LEU A 25 18.30 9.62 -23.26
C LEU A 25 17.66 8.70 -22.21
N LEU A 26 16.38 8.35 -22.38
CA LEU A 26 15.64 7.47 -21.47
C LEU A 26 16.31 6.11 -21.33
N GLN A 27 16.85 5.56 -22.41
CA GLN A 27 17.61 4.30 -22.37
C GLN A 27 18.79 4.33 -21.38
N MET A 28 19.38 5.50 -21.14
CA MET A 28 20.54 5.65 -20.25
C MET A 28 20.16 5.93 -18.78
N ILE A 29 18.98 6.49 -18.54
CA ILE A 29 18.59 7.04 -17.21
C ILE A 29 17.38 6.37 -16.58
N SER A 30 16.57 5.67 -17.36
CA SER A 30 15.33 5.07 -16.88
C SER A 30 15.59 3.72 -16.24
N GLU A 31 14.74 3.39 -15.29
CA GLU A 31 14.62 2.08 -14.67
C GLU A 31 13.16 1.64 -14.83
N PRO A 32 12.86 0.33 -14.82
CA PRO A 32 11.48 -0.12 -14.93
C PRO A 32 10.55 0.61 -13.95
N TYR A 33 9.47 1.18 -14.49
CA TYR A 33 8.41 1.92 -13.77
C TYR A 33 8.81 3.27 -13.17
N ASN A 34 10.04 3.76 -13.33
CA ASN A 34 10.46 5.03 -12.73
C ASN A 34 10.13 6.26 -13.59
N THR A 35 9.64 6.08 -14.81
CA THR A 35 9.48 7.14 -15.79
C THR A 35 8.03 7.26 -16.22
N TYR A 36 7.52 8.48 -16.16
CA TYR A 36 6.17 8.83 -16.58
C TYR A 36 6.17 9.98 -17.56
N VAL A 37 5.32 9.89 -18.58
CA VAL A 37 5.07 10.95 -19.56
C VAL A 37 3.76 11.63 -19.20
N ASP A 38 3.75 12.95 -19.17
CA ASP A 38 2.53 13.75 -19.06
C ASP A 38 1.53 13.32 -20.15
N GLU A 39 0.30 12.99 -19.76
CA GLU A 39 -0.70 12.41 -20.67
C GLU A 39 -0.95 13.26 -21.92
N SER A 40 -0.74 14.57 -21.85
CA SER A 40 -0.90 15.48 -23.01
C SER A 40 0.15 15.28 -24.11
N PHE A 41 1.26 14.60 -23.79
CA PHE A 41 2.33 14.27 -24.72
C PHE A 41 2.42 12.77 -25.04
N TRP A 42 1.60 11.94 -24.40
CA TRP A 42 1.56 10.50 -24.67
C TRP A 42 1.02 10.25 -26.07
N SER A 43 1.77 9.50 -26.88
CA SER A 43 1.47 9.27 -28.29
C SER A 43 1.74 7.82 -28.69
N VAL A 44 1.23 7.42 -29.86
CA VAL A 44 1.44 6.06 -30.40
C VAL A 44 2.93 5.76 -30.61
N GLU A 45 3.73 6.78 -30.92
CA GLU A 45 5.18 6.63 -31.05
C GLU A 45 5.85 6.26 -29.72
N TYR A 46 5.40 6.81 -28.59
CA TYR A 46 5.86 6.34 -27.28
C TYR A 46 5.46 4.88 -27.06
N GLU A 47 4.18 4.53 -27.26
CA GLU A 47 3.66 3.17 -27.03
C GLU A 47 4.42 2.10 -27.83
N GLN A 48 4.87 2.42 -29.04
CA GLN A 48 5.54 1.49 -29.95
C GLN A 48 7.06 1.44 -29.77
N ASP A 49 7.66 2.34 -28.98
CA ASP A 49 9.10 2.38 -28.79
C ASP A 49 9.58 1.25 -27.84
N GLU A 50 10.61 0.52 -28.27
CA GLU A 50 11.15 -0.62 -27.52
C GLU A 50 11.76 -0.22 -26.17
N ASN A 51 12.38 0.96 -26.07
CA ASN A 51 12.94 1.44 -24.81
C ASN A 51 11.84 1.86 -23.83
N VAL A 52 10.75 2.45 -24.33
CA VAL A 52 9.56 2.76 -23.52
C VAL A 52 8.97 1.48 -22.94
N GLN A 53 8.76 0.46 -23.77
CA GLN A 53 8.24 -0.84 -23.34
C GLN A 53 9.19 -1.54 -22.35
N LYS A 54 10.49 -1.53 -22.64
CA LYS A 54 11.51 -2.17 -21.79
C LYS A 54 11.60 -1.55 -20.39
N HIS A 55 11.48 -0.23 -20.27
CA HIS A 55 11.49 0.45 -18.97
C HIS A 55 10.09 0.65 -18.40
N VAL A 56 9.06 0.08 -19.04
CA VAL A 56 7.66 0.17 -18.63
C VAL A 56 7.27 1.61 -18.32
N VAL A 57 7.61 2.51 -19.25
CA VAL A 57 7.25 3.93 -19.18
C VAL A 57 5.74 4.06 -19.36
N GLN A 58 5.10 4.88 -18.53
CA GLN A 58 3.63 5.00 -18.51
C GLN A 58 3.18 6.45 -18.68
N PRO A 59 1.98 6.70 -19.23
CA PRO A 59 1.35 8.01 -19.11
C PRO A 59 0.96 8.29 -17.65
N LEU A 60 1.15 9.53 -17.20
CA LEU A 60 0.62 10.00 -15.93
C LEU A 60 -0.78 10.58 -16.16
N HIS A 61 -1.80 9.83 -15.75
CA HIS A 61 -3.19 10.28 -15.81
C HIS A 61 -3.55 11.14 -14.61
N TYR A 62 -4.27 12.24 -14.86
CA TYR A 62 -4.77 13.13 -13.82
C TYR A 62 -5.98 13.92 -14.33
N GLN A 63 -6.85 14.38 -13.42
CA GLN A 63 -8.04 15.16 -13.77
C GLN A 63 -7.74 16.65 -13.89
N ASN A 64 -6.74 17.13 -13.14
CA ASN A 64 -6.34 18.53 -13.09
C ASN A 64 -4.88 18.68 -12.63
N ILE A 65 -4.35 19.91 -12.73
CA ILE A 65 -2.95 20.22 -12.40
C ILE A 65 -2.65 19.98 -10.90
N GLU A 66 -3.62 20.17 -10.01
CA GLU A 66 -3.45 19.93 -8.58
C GLU A 66 -3.24 18.44 -8.30
N GLU A 67 -4.08 17.57 -8.86
CA GLU A 67 -3.90 16.11 -8.76
C GLU A 67 -2.56 15.66 -9.34
N ARG A 68 -2.16 16.20 -10.49
CA ARG A 68 -0.85 15.92 -11.08
C ARG A 68 0.28 16.25 -10.10
N ASN A 69 0.28 17.46 -9.53
CA ASN A 69 1.33 17.89 -8.61
C ASN A 69 1.32 17.01 -7.34
N ASN A 70 0.14 16.68 -6.81
CA ASN A 70 0.01 15.79 -5.65
C ASN A 70 0.58 14.39 -5.94
N LYS A 71 0.35 13.83 -7.13
CA LYS A 71 0.95 12.54 -7.54
C LYS A 71 2.48 12.62 -7.62
N LEU A 72 3.01 13.68 -8.23
CA LEU A 72 4.45 13.89 -8.35
C LEU A 72 5.13 14.04 -6.98
N GLU A 73 4.50 14.79 -6.07
CA GLU A 73 4.98 14.91 -4.69
C GLU A 73 4.90 13.57 -3.95
N ALA A 74 3.79 12.84 -4.09
CA ALA A 74 3.59 11.54 -3.44
C ALA A 74 4.68 10.52 -3.79
N VAL A 75 5.26 10.55 -4.99
CA VAL A 75 6.29 9.58 -5.42
C VAL A 75 7.73 10.03 -5.21
N SER A 76 7.94 11.27 -4.77
CA SER A 76 9.25 11.90 -4.56
C SER A 76 9.99 11.39 -3.30
N PHE A 77 10.03 10.06 -3.13
CA PHE A 77 10.79 9.42 -2.07
C PHE A 77 11.44 8.11 -2.53
N SER A 78 12.65 7.88 -2.04
CA SER A 78 13.36 6.62 -2.21
C SER A 78 12.88 5.56 -1.24
N GLY A 79 12.96 4.29 -1.63
CA GLY A 79 12.68 3.17 -0.74
C GLY A 79 11.20 2.83 -0.60
N GLN A 80 10.89 2.08 0.45
CA GLN A 80 9.58 1.52 0.71
C GLN A 80 9.40 1.33 2.22
N TYR A 81 8.16 1.45 2.71
CA TYR A 81 7.86 1.22 4.12
C TYR A 81 6.39 0.85 4.31
N GLY A 82 6.16 -0.06 5.24
CA GLY A 82 4.87 -0.25 5.87
C GLY A 82 5.02 -0.90 7.24
N ASP A 83 4.03 -0.73 8.06
CA ASP A 83 3.89 -1.31 9.39
C ASP A 83 2.41 -1.52 9.71
N LYS A 84 2.10 -1.94 10.92
CA LYS A 84 0.72 -2.16 11.34
C LYS A 84 0.53 -2.05 12.84
N VAL A 85 -0.71 -1.86 13.26
CA VAL A 85 -1.12 -2.14 14.64
C VAL A 85 -1.73 -3.54 14.72
N SER A 86 -1.22 -4.34 15.65
CA SER A 86 -1.64 -5.73 15.82
C SER A 86 -2.97 -5.84 16.58
N PRO A 87 -3.87 -6.77 16.21
CA PRO A 87 -5.10 -7.03 16.95
C PRO A 87 -4.85 -7.52 18.38
N LYS A 88 -3.67 -8.11 18.67
CA LYS A 88 -3.25 -8.47 20.03
C LYS A 88 -3.22 -7.28 20.99
N LEU A 89 -2.96 -6.09 20.45
CA LEU A 89 -2.88 -4.83 21.20
C LEU A 89 -4.16 -4.00 21.11
N ALA A 90 -5.23 -4.56 20.55
CA ALA A 90 -6.55 -3.96 20.61
C ALA A 90 -7.11 -4.06 22.03
N LEU A 91 -7.72 -2.99 22.50
CA LEU A 91 -8.46 -2.88 23.74
C LEU A 91 -9.95 -2.93 23.42
N VAL A 92 -10.64 -3.94 23.94
CA VAL A 92 -12.10 -4.01 23.86
C VAL A 92 -12.71 -2.98 24.80
N HIS A 93 -13.76 -2.30 24.32
CA HIS A 93 -14.45 -1.30 25.10
C HIS A 93 -15.11 -1.94 26.34
N PRO A 94 -14.93 -1.40 27.57
CA PRO A 94 -15.41 -2.04 28.82
C PRO A 94 -16.93 -2.29 28.90
N ASN A 95 -17.70 -1.56 28.11
CA ASN A 95 -19.16 -1.70 28.05
C ASN A 95 -19.62 -2.76 27.05
N PHE A 96 -18.73 -3.36 26.25
CA PHE A 96 -19.08 -4.52 25.42
C PHE A 96 -19.35 -5.72 26.32
N LYS A 97 -20.48 -6.42 26.09
CA LYS A 97 -20.96 -7.54 26.92
C LYS A 97 -21.02 -8.87 26.18
N GLY A 98 -20.58 -8.90 24.92
CA GLY A 98 -20.49 -10.11 24.12
C GLY A 98 -19.22 -10.92 24.42
N ASP A 99 -19.04 -11.99 23.65
CA ASP A 99 -17.87 -12.84 23.73
C ASP A 99 -16.68 -12.18 23.04
N VAL A 100 -15.50 -12.36 23.63
CA VAL A 100 -14.24 -11.77 23.18
C VAL A 100 -13.20 -12.88 23.08
N VAL A 101 -12.58 -13.03 21.90
CA VAL A 101 -11.50 -14.00 21.67
C VAL A 101 -10.34 -13.30 20.98
N TYR A 102 -9.14 -13.40 21.55
CA TYR A 102 -7.90 -12.95 20.91
C TYR A 102 -7.16 -14.14 20.30
N GLN A 103 -6.90 -14.09 19.01
CA GLN A 103 -6.15 -15.10 18.27
C GLN A 103 -4.74 -14.57 17.92
N GLY A 104 -3.98 -14.21 18.95
CA GLY A 104 -2.63 -13.70 18.80
C GLY A 104 -2.55 -12.47 17.90
N ASN A 105 -1.65 -12.48 16.91
CA ASN A 105 -1.47 -11.39 15.95
C ASN A 105 -2.41 -11.49 14.73
N SER A 106 -3.25 -12.53 14.65
CA SER A 106 -4.12 -12.76 13.50
C SER A 106 -5.41 -11.94 13.61
N GLU A 107 -6.16 -12.09 14.70
CA GLU A 107 -7.43 -11.40 14.85
C GLU A 107 -7.91 -11.23 16.31
N LEU A 108 -8.82 -10.28 16.50
CA LEU A 108 -9.70 -10.10 17.64
C LEU A 108 -11.15 -10.39 17.20
N THR A 109 -11.76 -11.43 17.74
CA THR A 109 -13.16 -11.79 17.46
C THR A 109 -14.08 -11.24 18.56
N LEU A 110 -15.15 -10.56 18.15
CA LEU A 110 -16.18 -10.00 19.02
C LEU A 110 -17.56 -10.51 18.58
N SER A 111 -18.27 -11.24 19.44
CA SER A 111 -19.58 -11.83 19.10
C SER A 111 -20.67 -11.37 20.06
N GLY A 112 -21.81 -10.93 19.55
CA GLY A 112 -22.99 -10.58 20.34
C GLY A 112 -23.79 -9.40 19.80
N GLU A 113 -24.53 -8.74 20.70
CA GLU A 113 -25.34 -7.57 20.37
C GLU A 113 -24.54 -6.27 20.55
N PHE A 114 -24.33 -5.54 19.46
CA PHE A 114 -23.67 -4.23 19.44
C PHE A 114 -24.66 -3.07 19.66
N GLY A 115 -25.97 -3.36 19.57
CA GLY A 115 -27.06 -2.42 19.77
C GLY A 115 -27.47 -1.69 18.49
N LYS A 116 -28.45 -0.79 18.58
CA LYS A 116 -29.03 -0.11 17.40
C LYS A 116 -28.18 1.04 16.85
N GLU A 117 -27.41 1.68 17.71
CA GLU A 117 -26.56 2.83 17.38
C GLU A 117 -25.10 2.41 17.38
N PHE A 118 -24.27 3.07 16.58
CA PHE A 118 -22.83 2.84 16.56
C PHE A 118 -22.22 3.15 17.94
N LYS A 119 -21.67 2.12 18.58
CA LYS A 119 -20.97 2.23 19.87
C LYS A 119 -19.52 1.77 19.73
N PRO A 120 -18.56 2.41 20.42
CA PRO A 120 -17.18 1.93 20.43
C PRO A 120 -17.10 0.49 20.94
N ILE A 121 -16.39 -0.34 20.18
CA ILE A 121 -16.16 -1.76 20.51
C ILE A 121 -14.68 -2.07 20.72
N ALA A 122 -13.78 -1.39 20.00
CA ALA A 122 -12.35 -1.61 20.11
C ALA A 122 -11.54 -0.35 19.76
N SER A 123 -10.32 -0.26 20.30
CA SER A 123 -9.30 0.73 19.95
C SER A 123 -7.91 0.14 20.15
N TRP A 124 -6.88 0.61 19.46
CA TRP A 124 -5.52 0.06 19.62
C TRP A 124 -4.71 0.87 20.65
N GLN A 125 -3.90 0.17 21.46
CA GLN A 125 -3.01 0.81 22.45
C GLN A 125 -1.96 1.69 21.78
N ASN A 126 -1.40 1.20 20.68
CA ASN A 126 -0.41 1.91 19.89
C ASN A 126 -1.10 2.68 18.78
N ASN A 127 -0.57 3.86 18.49
CA ASN A 127 -0.95 4.61 17.30
C ASN A 127 -0.07 4.19 16.13
N LEU A 128 -0.61 4.30 14.91
CA LEU A 128 0.22 4.32 13.71
C LEU A 128 0.93 5.67 13.63
N VAL A 129 2.07 5.71 12.94
CA VAL A 129 2.77 6.97 12.65
C VAL A 129 2.28 7.49 11.30
N TYR A 130 1.91 8.77 11.27
CA TYR A 130 1.76 9.55 10.06
C TYR A 130 3.09 10.25 9.79
N ASP A 131 3.81 9.80 8.76
CA ASP A 131 5.09 10.40 8.39
C ASP A 131 4.87 11.67 7.57
N LYS A 132 5.59 12.72 7.93
CA LYS A 132 5.61 13.96 7.16
C LYS A 132 5.97 13.71 5.69
N ASP A 133 5.39 14.53 4.80
CA ASP A 133 5.69 14.55 3.37
C ASP A 133 5.50 13.18 2.68
N LYS A 134 4.60 12.35 3.22
CA LYS A 134 4.20 11.06 2.64
C LYS A 134 2.68 10.99 2.56
N VAL A 135 2.16 10.47 1.45
CA VAL A 135 0.79 9.98 1.44
C VAL A 135 0.77 8.68 2.26
N ILE A 136 -0.14 8.60 3.21
CA ILE A 136 -0.25 7.44 4.10
C ILE A 136 -1.48 6.62 3.71
N GLN A 137 -1.22 5.41 3.21
CA GLN A 137 -2.28 4.43 2.92
C GLN A 137 -2.59 3.62 4.19
N ILE A 138 -3.87 3.40 4.49
CA ILE A 138 -4.34 2.56 5.59
C ILE A 138 -5.26 1.48 5.06
N TRP A 139 -4.99 0.23 5.46
CA TRP A 139 -5.82 -0.94 5.14
C TRP A 139 -6.18 -1.72 6.41
N PRO A 140 -7.41 -1.61 6.92
CA PRO A 140 -7.90 -2.47 7.99
C PRO A 140 -8.35 -3.84 7.42
N GLU A 141 -7.81 -4.92 7.98
CA GLU A 141 -8.36 -6.26 7.80
C GLU A 141 -9.54 -6.46 8.77
N PHE A 142 -10.69 -6.91 8.25
CA PHE A 142 -11.85 -7.29 9.06
C PHE A 142 -12.78 -8.25 8.30
N ASP A 143 -13.58 -9.01 9.04
CA ASP A 143 -14.66 -9.83 8.49
C ASP A 143 -15.92 -9.71 9.37
N ILE A 144 -17.08 -9.87 8.76
CA ILE A 144 -18.39 -9.64 9.40
C ILE A 144 -19.32 -10.82 9.12
N ASP A 145 -19.71 -11.50 10.20
CA ASP A 145 -20.71 -12.56 10.20
C ASP A 145 -22.02 -12.09 10.83
N GLY A 146 -23.09 -12.06 10.04
CA GLY A 146 -24.42 -11.65 10.49
C GLY A 146 -24.75 -10.20 10.17
N ALA A 147 -25.70 -9.61 10.92
CA ALA A 147 -26.22 -8.27 10.64
C ALA A 147 -25.49 -7.23 11.50
N VAL A 148 -24.22 -6.98 11.20
CA VAL A 148 -23.37 -6.00 11.87
C VAL A 148 -22.87 -4.99 10.85
N GLU A 149 -22.77 -3.74 11.26
CA GLU A 149 -22.08 -2.69 10.51
C GLU A 149 -20.93 -2.14 11.36
N LEU A 150 -19.82 -1.80 10.72
CA LEU A 150 -18.65 -1.20 11.36
C LEU A 150 -18.49 0.26 10.98
N GLN A 151 -17.89 1.02 11.89
CA GLN A 151 -17.45 2.37 11.63
C GLN A 151 -16.07 2.57 12.23
N TYR A 152 -15.07 2.72 11.37
CA TYR A 152 -13.73 3.11 11.74
C TYR A 152 -13.64 4.61 11.92
N THR A 153 -12.92 5.04 12.95
CA THR A 153 -12.55 6.44 13.16
C THR A 153 -11.04 6.54 13.27
N PHE A 154 -10.42 7.22 12.32
CA PHE A 154 -8.99 7.54 12.29
C PHE A 154 -8.81 8.98 12.76
N ARG A 155 -7.98 9.20 13.79
CA ARG A 155 -7.71 10.52 14.36
C ARG A 155 -6.25 10.86 14.18
N LEU A 156 -6.00 11.92 13.43
CA LEU A 156 -4.67 12.48 13.23
C LEU A 156 -4.36 13.45 14.37
N ILE A 157 -3.39 13.09 15.21
CA ILE A 157 -3.04 13.80 16.44
C ILE A 157 -1.60 14.28 16.31
N GLN A 158 -1.36 15.57 16.50
CA GLN A 158 -0.02 16.15 16.35
C GLN A 158 0.98 15.50 17.32
N THR A 159 2.20 15.21 16.85
CA THR A 159 3.27 14.78 17.74
C THR A 159 3.65 15.90 18.72
N GLY A 160 3.83 15.57 20.00
CA GLY A 160 4.23 16.52 21.04
C GLY A 160 3.33 16.45 22.28
N ALA A 161 3.68 17.22 23.31
CA ALA A 161 3.00 17.15 24.60
C ALA A 161 1.53 17.64 24.56
N ASP A 162 1.22 18.57 23.67
CA ASP A 162 -0.12 19.19 23.60
C ASP A 162 -1.13 18.35 22.80
N GLY A 163 -0.67 17.39 22.00
CA GLY A 163 -1.50 16.34 21.38
C GLY A 163 -2.77 16.83 20.69
N ALA A 164 -2.70 17.93 19.94
CA ALA A 164 -3.88 18.51 19.29
C ALA A 164 -4.47 17.56 18.23
N LEU A 165 -5.80 17.39 18.22
CA LEU A 165 -6.51 16.70 17.14
C LEU A 165 -6.49 17.61 15.90
N ILE A 166 -5.82 17.15 14.85
CA ILE A 166 -5.70 17.85 13.58
C ILE A 166 -6.89 17.53 12.68
N GLU A 167 -7.20 16.24 12.57
CA GLU A 167 -8.17 15.72 11.61
C GLU A 167 -8.81 14.45 12.15
N GLN A 168 -10.09 14.25 11.81
CA GLN A 168 -10.81 13.01 12.10
C GLN A 168 -11.51 12.52 10.84
N ILE A 169 -11.19 11.28 10.46
CA ILE A 169 -11.77 10.61 9.29
C ILE A 169 -12.63 9.46 9.81
N VAL A 170 -13.88 9.39 9.34
CA VAL A 170 -14.86 8.37 9.76
C VAL A 170 -15.31 7.63 8.51
N LEU A 171 -15.14 6.30 8.50
CA LEU A 171 -15.50 5.43 7.38
C LEU A 171 -16.32 4.25 7.89
N THR A 172 -17.38 3.91 7.17
CA THR A 172 -18.11 2.65 7.35
C THR A 172 -17.43 1.52 6.60
N ASP A 173 -17.77 0.27 6.92
CA ASP A 173 -17.16 -0.92 6.28
C ASP A 173 -17.28 -0.91 4.75
N ASP A 174 -18.42 -0.50 4.20
CA ASP A 174 -18.66 -0.36 2.75
C ASP A 174 -17.78 0.72 2.07
N MET A 175 -17.30 1.71 2.82
CA MET A 175 -16.35 2.71 2.32
C MET A 175 -14.90 2.21 2.33
N LEU A 176 -14.64 1.04 2.91
CA LEU A 176 -13.33 0.42 3.03
C LEU A 176 -13.11 -0.71 2.00
N ASP A 177 -13.89 -0.77 0.92
CA ASP A 177 -13.58 -1.63 -0.23
C ASP A 177 -12.24 -1.26 -0.89
N SER A 178 -11.80 -0.02 -0.70
CA SER A 178 -10.48 0.47 -1.07
C SER A 178 -9.74 1.03 0.15
N PRO A 179 -8.39 1.07 0.12
CA PRO A 179 -7.62 1.67 1.20
C PRO A 179 -7.95 3.15 1.40
N LEU A 180 -7.84 3.61 2.64
CA LEU A 180 -7.86 5.04 2.96
C LEU A 180 -6.50 5.65 2.59
N GLU A 181 -6.49 6.67 1.75
CA GLU A 181 -5.31 7.48 1.46
C GLU A 181 -5.40 8.81 2.22
N ILE A 182 -4.48 9.05 3.15
CA ILE A 182 -4.36 10.34 3.85
C ILE A 182 -3.32 11.18 3.10
N PRO A 183 -3.69 12.34 2.51
CA PRO A 183 -2.79 13.19 1.74
C PRO A 183 -1.60 13.68 2.56
N ALA A 184 -0.46 13.91 1.90
CA ALA A 184 0.78 14.38 2.52
C ALA A 184 0.60 15.74 3.23
N LYS A 185 1.34 15.92 4.33
CA LYS A 185 1.32 17.11 5.19
C LYS A 185 2.72 17.36 5.75
N PRO A 186 3.10 18.61 6.05
CA PRO A 186 4.48 19.00 6.36
C PRO A 186 4.87 18.74 7.83
N PHE A 187 4.29 17.73 8.48
CA PHE A 187 4.55 17.41 9.88
C PHE A 187 4.27 15.94 10.17
N ASP A 188 4.93 15.43 11.21
CA ASP A 188 4.65 14.10 11.74
C ASP A 188 3.44 14.14 12.68
N ALA A 189 2.67 13.07 12.69
CA ALA A 189 1.51 12.90 13.55
C ALA A 189 1.34 11.43 13.98
N TYR A 190 0.44 11.20 14.93
CA TYR A 190 -0.04 9.88 15.27
C TYR A 190 -1.43 9.66 14.66
N ILE A 191 -1.71 8.46 14.19
CA ILE A 191 -3.04 8.03 13.78
C ILE A 191 -3.57 7.08 14.85
N SER A 192 -4.53 7.55 15.64
CA SER A 192 -5.26 6.72 16.58
C SER A 192 -6.48 6.12 15.89
N VAL A 193 -6.74 4.83 16.14
CA VAL A 193 -7.84 4.10 15.51
C VAL A 193 -8.85 3.61 16.55
N THR A 194 -10.13 3.83 16.29
CA THR A 194 -11.25 3.28 17.05
C THR A 194 -12.25 2.64 16.09
N VAL A 195 -12.77 1.47 16.45
CA VAL A 195 -13.90 0.83 15.75
C VAL A 195 -15.15 0.97 16.60
N LYS A 196 -16.25 1.36 15.95
CA LYS A 196 -17.60 1.24 16.47
C LYS A 196 -18.34 0.17 15.70
N ALA A 197 -19.33 -0.44 16.33
CA ALA A 197 -20.26 -1.34 15.65
C ALA A 197 -21.70 -1.09 16.10
N ARG A 198 -22.65 -1.55 15.29
CA ARG A 198 -24.06 -1.69 15.59
C ARG A 198 -24.61 -2.97 14.96
N GLY A 199 -25.75 -3.46 15.44
CA GLY A 199 -26.37 -4.70 14.97
C GLY A 199 -26.07 -5.89 15.88
N ASN A 200 -26.12 -7.09 15.33
CA ASN A 200 -25.91 -8.34 16.04
C ASN A 200 -25.25 -9.40 15.15
N GLY A 201 -24.19 -10.02 15.65
CA GLY A 201 -23.42 -11.01 14.92
C GLY A 201 -22.00 -11.15 15.48
N THR A 202 -21.06 -11.47 14.61
CA THR A 202 -19.66 -11.65 14.93
C THR A 202 -18.80 -10.76 14.03
N VAL A 203 -17.80 -10.13 14.62
CA VAL A 203 -16.83 -9.27 13.93
C VAL A 203 -15.44 -9.83 14.18
N HIS A 204 -14.68 -10.01 13.13
CA HIS A 204 -13.26 -10.35 13.15
C HIS A 204 -12.47 -9.09 12.82
N LEU A 205 -11.63 -8.62 13.75
CA LEU A 205 -10.76 -7.47 13.53
C LEU A 205 -9.32 -7.96 13.38
N GLY A 206 -8.75 -7.82 12.19
CA GLY A 206 -7.37 -8.15 11.89
C GLY A 206 -6.39 -7.00 12.15
N PRO A 207 -5.15 -7.09 11.63
CA PRO A 207 -4.21 -5.99 11.64
C PRO A 207 -4.72 -4.78 10.84
N ILE A 208 -4.27 -3.60 11.25
CA ILE A 208 -4.48 -2.37 10.47
C ILE A 208 -3.15 -1.93 9.91
N HIS A 209 -2.99 -2.13 8.61
CA HIS A 209 -1.78 -1.85 7.86
C HIS A 209 -1.69 -0.36 7.57
N LYS A 210 -0.46 0.16 7.60
CA LYS A 210 -0.11 1.51 7.18
C LYS A 210 1.10 1.46 6.26
N ARG A 211 1.08 2.23 5.17
CA ARG A 211 2.14 2.25 4.16
C ARG A 211 2.42 3.65 3.66
N TRP A 212 3.63 3.85 3.16
CA TRP A 212 3.89 4.98 2.26
C TRP A 212 3.28 4.67 0.90
N SER A 213 2.29 5.47 0.52
CA SER A 213 1.59 5.31 -0.74
C SER A 213 2.34 5.98 -1.87
N ARG A 214 2.37 5.32 -3.02
CA ARG A 214 2.70 5.94 -4.32
C ARG A 214 1.42 6.13 -5.14
N LEU A 215 0.26 6.17 -4.46
CA LEU A 215 -1.06 6.24 -5.07
C LEU A 215 -1.26 5.11 -6.09
N ASP A 216 -1.71 5.45 -7.29
CA ASP A 216 -1.92 4.55 -8.41
C ASP A 216 -0.61 4.12 -9.12
N MET A 217 0.54 4.70 -8.74
CA MET A 217 1.83 4.46 -9.40
C MET A 217 2.61 3.27 -8.80
N GLY A 218 2.13 2.71 -7.69
CA GLY A 218 2.62 1.43 -7.18
C GLY A 218 2.43 1.20 -5.68
N GLN A 219 2.60 -0.05 -5.28
CA GLN A 219 2.62 -0.50 -3.89
C GLN A 219 4.05 -0.75 -3.45
N PHE A 220 4.52 -0.03 -2.42
CA PHE A 220 5.90 -0.03 -1.91
C PHE A 220 6.95 0.50 -2.91
N LEU A 221 7.14 -0.18 -4.03
CA LEU A 221 7.97 0.24 -5.17
C LEU A 221 7.09 0.82 -6.27
N LEU A 222 7.65 1.68 -7.13
CA LEU A 222 6.99 2.07 -8.38
C LEU A 222 6.73 0.82 -9.22
N GLY A 223 5.52 0.69 -9.76
CA GLY A 223 5.06 -0.52 -10.46
C GLY A 223 4.76 -1.73 -9.57
N GLY A 224 4.97 -1.62 -8.25
CA GLY A 224 4.54 -2.65 -7.31
C GLY A 224 3.01 -2.77 -7.29
N SER A 225 2.52 -3.98 -7.11
CA SER A 225 1.10 -4.29 -7.15
C SER A 225 0.68 -5.06 -5.91
N ARG A 226 -0.63 -5.08 -5.66
CA ARG A 226 -1.25 -5.80 -4.54
C ARG A 226 -2.40 -6.66 -5.05
N PHE A 227 -2.49 -7.86 -4.50
CA PHE A 227 -3.68 -8.71 -4.56
C PHE A 227 -4.37 -8.72 -3.19
N VAL A 228 -5.70 -8.78 -3.18
CA VAL A 228 -6.52 -8.89 -1.97
C VAL A 228 -7.59 -9.95 -2.23
N ASP A 229 -7.75 -10.91 -1.33
CA ASP A 229 -8.80 -11.93 -1.41
C ASP A 229 -10.12 -11.47 -0.77
N SER A 230 -11.18 -12.29 -0.83
CA SER A 230 -12.48 -11.98 -0.23
C SER A 230 -12.44 -11.82 1.29
N GLN A 231 -11.39 -12.31 1.96
CA GLN A 231 -11.16 -12.18 3.39
C GLN A 231 -10.27 -10.97 3.72
N ARG A 232 -10.05 -10.08 2.75
CA ARG A 232 -9.21 -8.88 2.86
C ARG A 232 -7.73 -9.16 3.14
N GLN A 233 -7.31 -10.42 3.00
CA GLN A 233 -5.92 -10.83 3.12
C GLN A 233 -5.17 -10.48 1.84
N GLU A 234 -3.92 -10.03 1.98
CA GLU A 234 -3.18 -9.49 0.85
C GLU A 234 -1.81 -10.14 0.64
N PHE A 235 -1.33 -10.08 -0.60
CA PHE A 235 0.08 -10.19 -0.92
C PHE A 235 0.45 -9.07 -1.89
N ILE A 236 1.73 -8.71 -1.88
CA ILE A 236 2.30 -7.76 -2.81
C ILE A 236 3.18 -8.47 -3.82
N TYR A 237 3.24 -7.94 -5.04
CA TYR A 237 4.08 -8.48 -6.09
C TYR A 237 4.69 -7.36 -6.94
N TYR A 238 5.88 -7.60 -7.49
CA TYR A 238 6.59 -6.65 -8.33
C TYR A 238 7.34 -7.39 -9.42
N PHE A 239 7.00 -7.10 -10.67
CA PHE A 239 7.72 -7.62 -11.83
C PHE A 239 8.80 -6.63 -12.26
N HIS A 240 9.94 -7.13 -12.69
CA HIS A 240 10.98 -6.34 -13.32
C HIS A 240 11.41 -7.02 -14.63
N PRO A 241 11.31 -6.35 -15.79
CA PRO A 241 11.56 -6.95 -17.10
C PRO A 241 13.01 -7.38 -17.33
N GLY A 242 13.97 -6.77 -16.64
CA GLY A 242 15.39 -7.13 -16.77
C GLY A 242 15.88 -6.95 -18.21
N ASP A 243 16.51 -7.97 -18.79
CA ASP A 243 16.94 -7.97 -20.19
C ASP A 243 15.92 -8.60 -21.15
N MET A 244 14.73 -8.96 -20.64
CA MET A 244 13.65 -9.63 -21.37
C MET A 244 14.04 -11.00 -21.96
N LYS A 245 15.07 -11.66 -21.42
CA LYS A 245 15.51 -13.00 -21.84
C LYS A 245 15.25 -14.03 -20.75
N PRO A 246 14.90 -15.28 -21.09
CA PRO A 246 14.73 -16.34 -20.10
C PRO A 246 15.97 -16.58 -19.23
N PRO A 247 15.81 -17.05 -17.98
CA PRO A 247 14.54 -17.38 -17.32
C PRO A 247 13.90 -16.19 -16.58
N LEU A 248 12.60 -16.32 -16.26
CA LEU A 248 11.97 -15.51 -15.20
C LEU A 248 12.39 -16.06 -13.84
N ASN A 249 12.93 -15.20 -12.97
CA ASN A 249 13.37 -15.58 -11.63
C ASN A 249 12.34 -15.10 -10.60
N VAL A 250 11.70 -16.01 -9.86
CA VAL A 250 10.72 -15.65 -8.83
C VAL A 250 11.36 -15.71 -7.45
N TYR A 251 11.21 -14.65 -6.66
CA TYR A 251 11.72 -14.55 -5.29
C TYR A 251 10.60 -14.21 -4.31
N PHE A 252 10.37 -15.13 -3.37
CA PHE A 252 9.46 -14.91 -2.24
C PHE A 252 10.25 -14.24 -1.10
N SER A 253 9.75 -13.11 -0.63
CA SER A 253 10.31 -12.41 0.52
C SER A 253 10.20 -13.29 1.77
N GLY A 254 11.21 -13.21 2.64
CA GLY A 254 11.20 -13.90 3.92
C GLY A 254 10.34 -13.17 4.95
N TYR A 255 10.50 -13.61 6.21
CA TYR A 255 9.82 -12.99 7.35
C TYR A 255 10.35 -11.58 7.61
N ARG A 256 9.45 -10.59 7.75
CA ARG A 256 9.80 -9.22 8.13
C ARG A 256 8.65 -8.43 8.72
N THR A 257 8.90 -7.75 9.85
CA THR A 257 7.88 -6.92 10.50
C THR A 257 7.59 -5.62 9.77
N ALA A 258 8.63 -4.96 9.24
CA ALA A 258 8.44 -3.81 8.36
C ALA A 258 8.05 -4.31 6.98
N GLU A 259 6.90 -3.93 6.46
CA GLU A 259 6.36 -4.45 5.20
C GLU A 259 7.15 -3.95 3.96
N GLY A 260 7.03 -4.69 2.87
CA GLY A 260 7.65 -4.39 1.58
C GLY A 260 8.41 -5.58 0.99
N PHE A 261 9.00 -5.39 -0.18
CA PHE A 261 9.74 -6.41 -0.91
C PHE A 261 11.16 -6.61 -0.37
N GLU A 262 11.60 -7.86 -0.31
CA GLU A 262 13.01 -8.20 -0.13
C GLU A 262 13.67 -8.60 -1.46
N GLY A 263 15.01 -8.69 -1.45
CA GLY A 263 15.74 -9.26 -2.58
C GLY A 263 15.87 -8.37 -3.81
N TYR A 264 15.22 -7.19 -3.88
CA TYR A 264 15.23 -6.33 -5.08
C TYR A 264 16.63 -6.14 -5.70
N TYR A 265 17.61 -5.65 -4.93
CA TYR A 265 18.95 -5.42 -5.45
C TYR A 265 19.71 -6.72 -5.76
N MET A 266 19.39 -7.82 -5.06
CA MET A 266 19.97 -9.12 -5.34
C MET A 266 19.48 -9.65 -6.70
N MET A 267 18.17 -9.66 -6.90
CA MET A 267 17.54 -10.12 -8.13
C MET A 267 17.93 -9.23 -9.31
N LYS A 268 17.96 -7.91 -9.12
CA LYS A 268 18.39 -6.94 -10.15
C LYS A 268 19.80 -7.19 -10.67
N ARG A 269 20.74 -7.64 -9.82
CA ARG A 269 22.13 -7.96 -10.23
C ARG A 269 22.22 -9.17 -11.16
N MET A 270 21.19 -10.02 -11.23
CA MET A 270 21.17 -11.16 -12.15
C MET A 270 20.99 -10.75 -13.61
N ASN A 271 20.57 -9.49 -13.88
CA ASN A 271 20.31 -8.97 -15.22
C ASN A 271 19.40 -9.88 -16.06
N ALA A 272 18.36 -10.41 -15.43
CA ALA A 272 17.33 -11.25 -16.03
C ALA A 272 15.95 -10.77 -15.52
N PRO A 273 14.84 -11.12 -16.20
CA PRO A 273 13.50 -10.86 -15.68
C PRO A 273 13.32 -11.48 -14.30
N PHE A 274 12.64 -10.77 -13.38
CA PHE A 274 12.33 -11.30 -12.07
C PHE A 274 10.98 -10.83 -11.53
N LEU A 275 10.41 -11.64 -10.65
CA LEU A 275 9.20 -11.33 -9.89
C LEU A 275 9.53 -11.41 -8.39
N LEU A 276 9.18 -10.37 -7.64
CA LEU A 276 9.21 -10.40 -6.18
C LEU A 276 7.78 -10.62 -5.69
N ILE A 277 7.63 -11.46 -4.66
CA ILE A 277 6.36 -11.67 -3.96
C ILE A 277 6.62 -11.42 -2.47
N GLY A 278 5.72 -10.71 -1.80
CA GLY A 278 5.81 -10.41 -0.37
C GLY A 278 4.48 -10.67 0.33
N ASP A 279 4.55 -11.25 1.53
CA ASP A 279 3.38 -11.52 2.37
C ASP A 279 3.40 -10.57 3.58
N PRO A 280 2.58 -9.51 3.58
CA PRO A 280 2.51 -8.59 4.70
C PRO A 280 1.58 -9.09 5.82
N ARG A 281 0.98 -10.29 5.78
CA ARG A 281 -0.02 -10.68 6.79
C ARG A 281 0.61 -10.98 8.16
N VAL A 282 -0.22 -10.96 9.20
CA VAL A 282 0.17 -11.26 10.59
C VAL A 282 1.33 -10.36 11.03
N GLU A 283 2.35 -10.88 11.72
CA GLU A 283 3.47 -10.09 12.25
C GLU A 283 4.51 -9.74 11.18
N GLY A 284 4.74 -10.63 10.21
CA GLY A 284 5.74 -10.42 9.18
C GLY A 284 5.70 -11.46 8.06
N GLY A 285 4.52 -12.01 7.77
CA GLY A 285 4.27 -13.03 6.76
C GLY A 285 3.60 -14.28 7.34
N SER A 286 2.74 -14.91 6.54
CA SER A 286 2.00 -16.13 6.85
C SER A 286 2.27 -17.22 5.81
N PHE A 287 3.53 -17.33 5.39
CA PHE A 287 4.05 -18.40 4.53
C PHE A 287 3.33 -18.56 3.18
N TYR A 288 2.68 -17.50 2.67
CA TYR A 288 1.99 -17.52 1.37
C TYR A 288 0.86 -18.55 1.25
N ILE A 289 0.41 -19.10 2.38
CA ILE A 289 -0.73 -20.02 2.46
C ILE A 289 -1.95 -19.29 3.01
N GLY A 290 -3.15 -19.69 2.61
CA GLY A 290 -4.36 -18.98 2.98
C GLY A 290 -5.62 -19.59 2.40
N SER A 291 -6.57 -18.74 2.04
CA SER A 291 -7.74 -19.17 1.27
C SER A 291 -7.32 -19.72 -0.09
N SER A 292 -8.16 -20.57 -0.70
CA SER A 292 -7.90 -21.04 -2.07
C SER A 292 -7.85 -19.89 -3.08
N GLU A 293 -8.59 -18.80 -2.84
CA GLU A 293 -8.53 -17.59 -3.66
C GLU A 293 -7.16 -16.91 -3.54
N TYR A 294 -6.64 -16.78 -2.32
CA TYR A 294 -5.32 -16.21 -2.06
C TYR A 294 -4.21 -17.00 -2.75
N GLU A 295 -4.18 -18.31 -2.57
CA GLU A 295 -3.16 -19.19 -3.16
C GLU A 295 -3.26 -19.21 -4.70
N GLN A 296 -4.48 -19.24 -5.25
CA GLN A 296 -4.68 -19.15 -6.69
C GLN A 296 -4.29 -17.77 -7.24
N GLY A 297 -4.48 -16.70 -6.47
CA GLY A 297 -4.00 -15.36 -6.80
C GLY A 297 -2.49 -15.34 -7.03
N ILE A 298 -1.72 -15.99 -6.15
CA ILE A 298 -0.25 -16.11 -6.31
C ILE A 298 0.09 -16.87 -7.60
N ILE A 299 -0.58 -18.00 -7.85
CA ILE A 299 -0.36 -18.81 -9.06
C ILE A 299 -0.67 -18.00 -10.32
N ASN A 300 -1.72 -17.18 -10.32
CA ASN A 300 -2.11 -16.37 -11.49
C ASN A 300 -1.14 -15.24 -11.79
N VAL A 301 -0.42 -14.74 -10.77
CA VAL A 301 0.58 -13.68 -10.93
C VAL A 301 1.90 -14.21 -11.53
N ILE A 302 2.23 -15.47 -11.30
CA ILE A 302 3.45 -16.15 -11.80
C ILE A 302 3.25 -16.61 -13.25
#